data_AF-A0A958RZP5-F1
#
_entry.id   AF-A0A958RZP5-F1
#
_cell.length_a   1.000
_cell.length_b   1.000
_cell.length_c   1.000
_cell.angle_alpha   90.00
_cell.angle_beta   90.00
_cell.angle_gamma   90.00
#
_symmetry.space_group_name_H-M   'P 1'
#
loop_
_entity.id
_entity.type
_entity.pdbx_description
1 polymer ?
#
loop_
_entity_poly.entity_id
_entity_poly.type
_entity_poly.pdbx_seq_one_letter_code
_entity_poly.pdbx_strand_id
1 'polypeptide(L)'
;MPKGYVYILECSDGSYYTGSTIDIEKRVAEHNDGKGANHTKKRLPVELKYIEEFQRIDDAFYREKQIQGWSRAKKEALIKKQLRELKNLAECKNDSHYKLWLRLRSATENRLRSATENQSIETYYSNGKLLITGEYVVLDGAKALALPTKFGQSLRIEDNDTNTINWKSYDEKGTLWFEGNFVFNNDQVLKQVKDDNPISNRLIQILEAAKALNSGFLKTEKGYNISTHLDFNRKWGLGTSSTLVNNIAQWANVDAYMLLEKTFGGSGYDIACAQHNLPITFQLENPKRPLVSPADFNPSFKDQLYFVYLNQKQNSRDGIEAYKLQNKVSESIIDDINTITEAIIKAPLLSDFERLIGKHENIISKLLNQEPIKSKFFSDYDGAIKSLGAWGGDFVLATSKANPSDYFNSKGFETVIPYNDMVF
;
A
#
# COMPACT_ATOMS: atom_id res chain seq x y z
N MET A 1 1.35 8.86 39.24
CA MET A 1 1.45 10.22 38.68
C MET A 1 0.07 10.83 38.68
N PRO A 2 -0.08 12.16 38.84
CA PRO A 2 -1.39 12.80 38.82
C PRO A 2 -2.03 12.71 37.44
N LYS A 3 -3.38 12.66 37.41
CA LYS A 3 -4.16 12.85 36.20
C LYS A 3 -3.85 14.22 35.58
N GLY A 4 -3.96 14.31 34.26
CA GLY A 4 -3.72 15.55 33.53
C GLY A 4 -4.91 15.92 32.65
N TYR A 5 -5.06 17.21 32.39
CA TYR A 5 -6.09 17.76 31.52
C TYR A 5 -5.43 18.59 30.44
N VAL A 6 -5.88 18.44 29.20
CA VAL A 6 -5.68 19.42 28.13
C VAL A 6 -6.92 20.29 28.02
N TYR A 7 -6.72 21.59 27.77
CA TYR A 7 -7.81 22.52 27.60
C TYR A 7 -7.58 23.53 26.48
N ILE A 8 -8.68 24.05 25.94
CA ILE A 8 -8.68 25.21 25.03
C ILE A 8 -9.51 26.32 25.64
N LEU A 9 -8.91 27.51 25.75
CA LEU A 9 -9.58 28.74 26.15
C LEU A 9 -9.82 29.63 24.94
N GLU A 10 -10.97 30.30 24.91
CA GLU A 10 -11.23 31.42 24.02
C GLU A 10 -10.98 32.72 24.77
N CYS A 11 -10.16 33.60 24.21
CA CYS A 11 -9.86 34.91 24.75
C CYS A 11 -10.86 35.95 24.24
N SER A 12 -10.88 37.14 24.87
CA SER A 12 -11.80 38.22 24.49
C SER A 12 -11.66 38.75 23.06
N ASP A 13 -10.51 38.55 22.41
CA ASP A 13 -10.28 38.86 20.99
C ASP A 13 -10.66 37.70 20.04
N GLY A 14 -11.30 36.64 20.58
CA GLY A 14 -11.69 35.44 19.86
C GLY A 14 -10.52 34.51 19.52
N SER A 15 -9.30 34.74 20.03
CA SER A 15 -8.16 33.84 19.83
C SER A 15 -8.21 32.62 20.77
N TYR A 16 -7.61 31.50 20.33
CA TYR A 16 -7.57 30.27 21.12
C TYR A 16 -6.21 30.04 21.78
N TYR A 17 -6.23 29.85 23.10
CA TYR A 17 -5.09 29.39 23.88
C TYR A 17 -5.24 27.90 24.23
N THR A 18 -4.16 27.13 24.16
CA THR A 18 -4.15 25.71 24.51
C THR A 18 -3.09 25.46 25.57
N GLY A 19 -3.46 24.74 26.63
CA GLY A 19 -2.55 24.36 27.70
C GLY A 19 -2.91 23.01 28.30
N SER A 20 -2.06 22.53 29.20
CA SER A 20 -2.32 21.39 30.07
C SER A 20 -2.17 21.77 31.55
N THR A 21 -2.85 21.04 32.43
CA THR A 21 -2.84 21.25 33.88
C THR A 21 -3.30 19.98 34.61
N ILE A 22 -2.97 19.86 35.90
CA ILE A 22 -3.53 18.83 36.79
C ILE A 22 -4.85 19.29 37.44
N ASP A 23 -5.14 20.59 37.40
CA ASP A 23 -6.33 21.23 37.99
C ASP A 23 -6.84 22.30 37.02
N ILE A 24 -7.99 22.05 36.40
CA ILE A 24 -8.55 22.93 35.37
C ILE A 24 -9.24 24.16 35.96
N GLU A 25 -9.97 24.01 37.05
CA GLU A 25 -10.76 25.09 37.65
C GLU A 25 -9.85 26.17 38.20
N LYS A 26 -8.84 25.76 38.98
CA LYS A 26 -7.80 26.66 39.48
C LYS A 26 -7.09 27.36 38.32
N ARG A 27 -6.76 26.62 37.26
CA ARG A 27 -6.00 27.18 36.14
C ARG A 27 -6.79 28.22 35.35
N VAL A 28 -8.08 27.98 35.11
CA VAL A 28 -8.95 28.96 34.43
C VAL A 28 -9.11 30.22 35.28
N ALA A 29 -9.25 30.09 36.60
CA ALA A 29 -9.29 31.23 37.52
C ALA A 29 -7.97 32.04 37.48
N GLU A 30 -6.81 31.37 37.52
CA GLU A 30 -5.50 32.02 37.38
C GLU A 30 -5.36 32.81 36.07
N HIS A 31 -5.88 32.27 34.96
CA HIS A 31 -5.89 33.00 33.69
C HIS A 31 -6.73 34.27 33.78
N ASN A 32 -7.96 34.19 34.31
CA ASN A 32 -8.85 35.35 34.46
C ASN A 32 -8.34 36.40 35.47
N ASP A 33 -7.56 35.99 36.47
CA ASP A 33 -6.85 36.88 37.40
C ASP A 33 -5.60 37.55 36.79
N GLY A 34 -5.27 37.28 35.52
CA GLY A 34 -4.06 37.79 34.87
C GLY A 34 -2.75 37.15 35.36
N LYS A 35 -2.83 36.01 36.06
CA LYS A 35 -1.70 35.18 36.52
C LYS A 35 -1.37 34.02 35.55
N GLY A 36 -2.13 33.91 34.45
CA GLY A 36 -1.91 32.94 33.40
C GLY A 36 -0.76 33.29 32.44
N ALA A 37 -0.68 32.56 31.33
CA ALA A 37 0.35 32.77 30.31
C ALA A 37 0.33 34.20 29.72
N ASN A 38 1.49 34.69 29.26
CA ASN A 38 1.64 36.02 28.65
C ASN A 38 0.63 36.29 27.51
N HIS A 39 0.22 35.25 26.77
CA HIS A 39 -0.77 35.36 25.70
C HIS A 39 -2.16 35.73 26.22
N THR A 40 -2.65 35.05 27.26
CA THR A 40 -3.99 35.20 27.83
C THR A 40 -4.07 36.39 28.79
N LYS A 41 -3.00 36.71 29.52
CA LYS A 41 -2.92 37.88 30.42
C LYS A 41 -3.27 39.20 29.73
N LYS A 42 -3.03 39.31 28.42
CA LYS A 42 -3.34 40.50 27.61
C LYS A 42 -4.74 40.48 26.98
N ARG A 43 -5.52 39.41 27.16
CA ARG A 43 -6.75 39.10 26.41
C ARG A 43 -7.82 38.48 27.31
N LEU A 44 -8.16 39.21 28.36
CA LEU A 44 -9.15 38.81 29.35
C LEU A 44 -10.53 39.41 29.01
N PRO A 45 -11.65 38.81 29.46
CA PRO A 45 -11.73 37.49 30.12
C PRO A 45 -11.44 36.34 29.15
N VAL A 46 -11.17 35.16 29.71
CA VAL A 46 -11.05 33.91 28.97
C VAL A 46 -12.15 32.93 29.36
N GLU A 47 -12.64 32.17 28.38
CA GLU A 47 -13.67 31.16 28.55
C GLU A 47 -13.16 29.76 28.20
N LEU A 48 -13.45 28.77 29.03
CA LEU A 48 -13.11 27.37 28.74
C LEU A 48 -14.04 26.81 27.65
N LYS A 49 -13.47 26.44 26.51
CA LYS A 49 -14.24 25.86 25.38
C LYS A 49 -14.07 24.36 25.20
N TYR A 50 -12.95 23.79 25.68
CA TYR A 50 -12.68 22.37 25.55
C TYR A 50 -11.84 21.86 26.72
N ILE A 51 -12.10 20.63 27.14
CA ILE A 51 -11.33 19.89 28.13
C ILE A 51 -11.25 18.41 27.72
N GLU A 52 -10.06 17.80 27.89
CA GLU A 52 -9.79 16.39 27.64
C GLU A 52 -8.96 15.82 28.81
N GLU A 53 -9.46 14.76 29.45
CA GLU A 53 -8.81 14.12 30.61
C GLU A 53 -7.89 12.98 30.17
N PHE A 54 -6.72 12.90 30.82
CA PHE A 54 -5.73 11.84 30.67
C PHE A 54 -5.36 11.24 32.01
N GLN A 55 -5.02 9.94 32.01
CA GLN A 55 -4.59 9.23 33.22
C GLN A 55 -3.26 9.75 33.77
N ARG A 56 -2.44 10.40 32.92
CA ARG A 56 -1.14 10.96 33.28
C ARG A 56 -0.97 12.36 32.70
N ILE A 57 -0.32 13.24 33.44
CA ILE A 57 0.03 14.60 32.96
C ILE A 57 0.94 14.59 31.73
N ASP A 58 1.80 13.58 31.57
CA ASP A 58 2.68 13.43 30.41
C ASP A 58 1.86 13.32 29.11
N ASP A 59 0.77 12.54 29.12
CA ASP A 59 -0.11 12.35 27.96
C ASP A 59 -0.85 13.64 27.60
N ALA A 60 -1.29 14.39 28.63
CA ALA A 60 -1.87 15.71 28.44
C ALA A 60 -0.85 16.69 27.81
N PHE A 61 0.41 16.64 28.21
CA PHE A 61 1.47 17.46 27.61
C PHE A 61 1.72 17.12 26.13
N TYR A 62 1.78 15.83 25.78
CA TYR A 62 1.90 15.40 24.37
C TYR A 62 0.72 15.87 23.53
N ARG A 63 -0.50 15.77 24.08
CA ARG A 63 -1.72 16.23 23.42
C ARG A 63 -1.75 17.76 23.26
N GLU A 64 -1.31 18.51 24.26
CA GLU A 64 -1.15 19.97 24.19
C GLU A 64 -0.24 20.35 23.02
N LYS A 65 0.93 19.71 22.89
CA LYS A 65 1.88 19.96 21.81
C LYS A 65 1.29 19.71 20.43
N GLN A 66 0.50 18.65 20.30
CA GLN A 66 -0.20 18.35 19.06
C GLN A 66 -1.18 19.47 18.68
N ILE A 67 -1.98 19.96 19.62
CA ILE A 67 -3.03 20.97 19.37
C ILE A 67 -2.47 22.39 19.20
N GLN A 68 -1.34 22.72 19.84
CA GLN A 68 -0.73 24.06 19.75
C GLN A 68 -0.47 24.48 18.28
N GLY A 69 -0.02 23.55 17.43
CA GLY A 69 0.25 23.78 16.01
C GLY A 69 -0.98 23.67 15.09
N TRP A 70 -2.18 23.45 15.64
CA TRP A 70 -3.39 23.30 14.82
C TRP A 70 -3.94 24.64 14.33
N SER A 71 -4.48 24.63 13.12
CA SER A 71 -5.26 25.74 12.60
C SER A 71 -6.51 26.00 13.46
N ARG A 72 -7.03 27.23 13.40
CA ARG A 72 -8.27 27.61 14.10
C ARG A 72 -9.42 26.63 13.80
N ALA A 73 -9.62 26.30 12.53
CA ALA A 73 -10.66 25.37 12.09
C ALA A 73 -10.54 23.97 12.73
N LYS A 74 -9.33 23.43 12.88
CA LYS A 74 -9.11 22.16 13.58
C LYS A 74 -9.49 22.26 15.06
N LYS A 75 -9.13 23.35 15.73
CA LYS A 75 -9.48 23.58 17.14
C LYS A 75 -11.01 23.71 17.32
N GLU A 76 -11.69 24.41 16.42
CA GLU A 76 -13.14 24.54 16.42
C GLU A 76 -13.84 23.19 16.17
N ALA A 77 -13.36 22.39 15.21
CA ALA A 77 -13.89 21.04 14.98
C ALA A 77 -13.70 20.13 16.20
N LEU A 78 -12.58 20.27 16.92
CA LEU A 78 -12.34 19.55 18.18
C LEU A 78 -13.32 20.01 19.28
N ILE A 79 -13.47 21.33 19.49
CA ILE A 79 -14.42 21.92 20.45
C ILE A 79 -15.85 21.42 20.18
N LYS A 80 -16.26 21.36 18.92
CA LYS A 80 -17.59 20.89 18.48
C LYS A 80 -17.74 19.36 18.43
N LYS A 81 -16.69 18.60 18.77
CA LYS A 81 -16.63 17.13 18.68
C LYS A 81 -16.94 16.58 17.28
N GLN A 82 -16.65 17.35 16.23
CA GLN A 82 -16.88 16.97 14.83
C GLN A 82 -15.69 16.17 14.29
N LEU A 83 -15.58 14.90 14.69
CA LEU A 83 -14.42 14.06 14.36
C LEU A 83 -14.19 13.87 12.86
N ARG A 84 -15.26 13.80 12.05
CA ARG A 84 -15.14 13.70 10.58
C ARG A 84 -14.51 14.96 9.98
N GLU A 85 -14.95 16.13 10.41
CA GLU A 85 -14.43 17.41 9.95
C GLU A 85 -13.01 17.64 10.44
N LEU A 86 -12.71 17.26 11.68
CA LEU A 86 -11.35 17.30 12.22
C LEU A 86 -10.38 16.46 11.39
N LYS A 87 -10.78 15.25 10.98
CA LYS A 87 -9.99 14.39 10.08
C LYS A 87 -9.76 15.05 8.72
N ASN A 88 -10.81 15.61 8.12
CA ASN A 88 -10.70 16.31 6.82
C ASN A 88 -9.76 17.52 6.90
N LEU A 89 -9.83 18.29 7.99
CA LEU A 89 -8.96 19.44 8.22
C LEU A 89 -7.52 19.02 8.55
N ALA A 90 -7.34 17.81 9.11
CA ALA A 90 -6.04 17.22 9.38
C ALA A 90 -5.28 16.79 8.13
N GLU A 91 -5.96 16.64 6.99
CA GLU A 91 -5.31 16.31 5.73
C GLU A 91 -4.30 17.40 5.30
N CYS A 92 -3.11 16.94 4.89
CA CYS A 92 -2.07 17.82 4.37
C CYS A 92 -2.48 18.33 2.98
N LYS A 93 -2.38 19.65 2.77
CA LYS A 93 -2.75 20.32 1.52
C LYS A 93 -1.55 20.92 0.79
N ASN A 94 -0.33 20.50 1.12
CA ASN A 94 0.87 21.02 0.46
C ASN A 94 0.98 20.53 -1.00
N ASP A 95 1.73 21.27 -1.81
CA ASP A 95 1.85 21.01 -3.26
C ASP A 95 2.52 19.68 -3.61
N SER A 96 3.27 19.10 -2.65
CA SER A 96 3.83 17.76 -2.73
C SER A 96 2.85 16.63 -2.37
N HIS A 97 1.61 16.94 -1.99
CA HIS A 97 0.65 15.94 -1.53
C HIS A 97 0.00 15.20 -2.71
N TYR A 98 0.03 13.86 -2.69
CA TYR A 98 -0.41 12.99 -3.79
C TYR A 98 -1.86 13.23 -4.28
N LYS A 99 -2.78 13.68 -3.39
CA LYS A 99 -4.15 14.05 -3.78
C LYS A 99 -4.22 15.34 -4.61
N LEU A 100 -3.27 16.27 -4.44
CA LEU A 100 -3.18 17.49 -5.24
C LEU A 100 -2.68 17.18 -6.66
N TRP A 101 -1.75 16.23 -6.79
CA TRP A 101 -1.33 15.68 -8.09
C TRP A 101 -2.51 15.04 -8.84
N LEU A 102 -3.34 14.24 -8.17
CA LEU A 102 -4.58 13.69 -8.75
C LEU A 102 -5.62 14.77 -9.10
N ARG A 103 -5.76 15.83 -8.29
CA ARG A 103 -6.67 16.95 -8.55
C ARG A 103 -6.21 17.89 -9.66
N LEU A 104 -4.91 18.13 -9.81
CA LEU A 104 -4.38 18.97 -10.89
C LEU A 104 -4.54 18.27 -12.24
N ARG A 105 -4.44 16.93 -12.29
CA ARG A 105 -4.87 16.13 -13.45
C ARG A 105 -6.37 16.24 -13.71
N SER A 106 -7.22 16.07 -12.69
CA SER A 106 -8.68 16.17 -12.87
C SER A 106 -9.17 17.59 -13.21
N ALA A 107 -8.45 18.64 -12.79
CA ALA A 107 -8.73 20.03 -13.17
C ALA A 107 -8.31 20.34 -14.63
N THR A 108 -7.28 19.66 -15.13
CA THR A 108 -6.88 19.73 -16.54
C THR A 108 -7.89 18.97 -17.41
N GLU A 109 -8.44 17.85 -16.91
CA GLU A 109 -9.55 17.11 -17.54
C GLU A 109 -10.89 17.86 -17.47
N ASN A 110 -11.17 18.60 -16.39
CA ASN A 110 -12.37 19.44 -16.30
C ASN A 110 -12.34 20.67 -17.23
N ARG A 111 -11.16 21.13 -17.68
CA ARG A 111 -11.06 22.13 -18.77
C ARG A 111 -11.34 21.53 -20.16
N LEU A 112 -11.33 20.21 -20.30
CA LEU A 112 -11.77 19.51 -21.52
C LEU A 112 -13.27 19.16 -21.49
N ARG A 113 -13.97 19.33 -20.36
CA ARG A 113 -15.43 19.10 -20.24
C ARG A 113 -16.31 20.21 -20.82
N SER A 114 -15.73 21.19 -21.51
CA SER A 114 -16.48 22.17 -22.29
C SER A 114 -16.16 22.08 -23.78
N ALA A 115 -16.28 20.89 -24.36
CA ALA A 115 -16.68 20.70 -25.75
C ALA A 115 -16.98 19.21 -26.00
N THR A 116 -18.22 18.94 -26.42
CA THR A 116 -18.70 17.73 -27.11
C THR A 116 -18.81 16.40 -26.32
N GLU A 117 -20.08 15.98 -26.15
CA GLU A 117 -20.62 14.61 -26.10
C GLU A 117 -20.12 13.60 -25.04
N ASN A 118 -20.90 13.49 -23.94
CA ASN A 118 -21.39 12.27 -23.28
C ASN A 118 -20.59 10.94 -23.29
N GLN A 119 -19.27 10.94 -23.21
CA GLN A 119 -18.48 9.74 -22.89
C GLN A 119 -18.14 9.68 -21.39
N SER A 120 -18.67 8.67 -20.69
CA SER A 120 -18.23 8.31 -19.34
C SER A 120 -16.86 7.66 -19.42
N ILE A 121 -15.89 8.25 -18.73
CA ILE A 121 -14.54 7.72 -18.57
C ILE A 121 -14.39 7.28 -17.12
N GLU A 122 -14.08 6.01 -16.90
CA GLU A 122 -13.75 5.46 -15.59
C GLU A 122 -12.25 5.13 -15.53
N THR A 123 -11.64 5.29 -14.36
CA THR A 123 -10.22 4.98 -14.17
C THR A 123 -9.97 4.41 -12.79
N TYR A 124 -9.26 3.28 -12.76
CA TYR A 124 -8.84 2.56 -11.56
C TYR A 124 -7.32 2.47 -11.51
N TYR A 125 -6.77 2.41 -10.29
CA TYR A 125 -5.35 2.27 -10.05
C TYR A 125 -5.09 1.28 -8.93
N SER A 126 -4.02 0.51 -9.07
CA SER A 126 -3.59 -0.48 -8.09
C SER A 126 -2.07 -0.45 -7.96
N ASN A 127 -1.58 -0.40 -6.73
CA ASN A 127 -0.15 -0.44 -6.45
C ASN A 127 0.44 -1.83 -6.71
N GLY A 128 1.69 -1.85 -7.15
CA GLY A 128 2.49 -3.05 -7.16
C GLY A 128 2.87 -3.50 -5.74
N LYS A 129 3.64 -4.58 -5.66
CA LYS A 129 3.84 -5.32 -4.41
C LYS A 129 5.28 -5.80 -4.24
N LEU A 130 5.72 -5.80 -2.99
CA LEU A 130 6.90 -6.52 -2.51
C LEU A 130 6.54 -7.29 -1.25
N LEU A 131 6.96 -8.55 -1.17
CA LEU A 131 6.83 -9.38 0.03
C LEU A 131 8.18 -9.38 0.73
N ILE A 132 8.24 -8.82 1.94
CA ILE A 132 9.48 -8.69 2.72
C ILE A 132 9.66 -9.83 3.69
N THR A 133 8.57 -10.43 4.19
CA THR A 133 8.64 -11.64 5.02
C THR A 133 7.44 -12.53 4.76
N GLY A 134 7.55 -13.81 5.15
CA GLY A 134 6.45 -14.77 5.06
C GLY A 134 6.30 -15.42 3.69
N GLU A 135 7.31 -15.33 2.81
CA GLU A 135 7.33 -16.05 1.54
C GLU A 135 6.98 -17.53 1.75
N TYR A 136 6.06 -18.04 0.94
CA TYR A 136 5.45 -19.37 1.03
C TYR A 136 4.62 -19.65 2.30
N VAL A 137 5.18 -19.43 3.49
CA VAL A 137 4.51 -19.75 4.78
C VAL A 137 3.27 -18.88 5.03
N VAL A 138 3.14 -17.74 4.35
CA VAL A 138 1.91 -16.92 4.35
C VAL A 138 0.70 -17.70 3.81
N LEU A 139 0.92 -18.69 2.93
CA LEU A 139 -0.14 -19.59 2.44
C LEU A 139 -0.71 -20.48 3.55
N ASP A 140 0.09 -20.75 4.58
CA ASP A 140 -0.26 -21.57 5.75
C ASP A 140 -0.70 -20.74 6.97
N GLY A 141 -0.80 -19.42 6.80
CA GLY A 141 -1.29 -18.51 7.84
C GLY A 141 -0.20 -17.81 8.65
N ALA A 142 1.07 -17.84 8.24
CA ALA A 142 2.07 -16.96 8.83
C ALA A 142 1.82 -15.49 8.47
N LYS A 143 2.16 -14.60 9.41
CA LYS A 143 2.15 -13.16 9.24
C LYS A 143 3.30 -12.72 8.34
N ALA A 144 2.94 -12.04 7.26
CA ALA A 144 3.85 -11.46 6.30
C ALA A 144 3.91 -9.94 6.44
N LEU A 145 5.09 -9.36 6.27
CA LEU A 145 5.28 -7.94 5.99
C LEU A 145 5.30 -7.75 4.48
N ALA A 146 4.39 -6.93 3.96
CA ALA A 146 4.31 -6.59 2.55
C ALA A 146 4.31 -5.07 2.34
N LEU A 147 4.99 -4.62 1.29
CA LEU A 147 5.10 -3.22 0.94
C LEU A 147 4.38 -2.97 -0.40
N PRO A 148 3.36 -2.11 -0.42
CA PRO A 148 2.88 -1.53 -1.66
C PRO A 148 3.97 -0.65 -2.28
N THR A 149 4.18 -0.78 -3.59
CA THR A 149 5.16 0.04 -4.31
C THR A 149 4.55 1.37 -4.77
N LYS A 150 5.40 2.36 -5.02
CA LYS A 150 5.03 3.62 -5.69
C LYS A 150 4.58 3.41 -7.13
N PHE A 151 5.02 2.33 -7.73
CA PHE A 151 4.63 1.91 -9.08
C PHE A 151 3.40 1.01 -9.02
N GLY A 152 2.61 0.98 -10.09
CA GLY A 152 1.39 0.22 -10.16
C GLY A 152 0.89 0.02 -11.58
N GLN A 153 -0.41 -0.21 -11.69
CA GLN A 153 -1.10 -0.35 -12.97
C GLN A 153 -2.40 0.46 -12.95
N SER A 154 -2.64 1.23 -14.01
CA SER A 154 -3.92 1.87 -14.26
C SER A 154 -4.78 1.04 -15.21
N LEU A 155 -6.11 1.15 -15.06
CA LEU A 155 -7.13 0.64 -15.96
C LEU A 155 -8.06 1.80 -16.29
N ARG A 156 -8.19 2.13 -17.57
CA ARG A 156 -9.07 3.19 -18.06
C ARG A 156 -10.10 2.59 -19.00
N ILE A 157 -11.36 2.91 -18.77
CA ILE A 157 -12.51 2.37 -19.49
C ILE A 157 -13.29 3.54 -20.09
N GLU A 158 -13.58 3.45 -21.37
CA GLU A 158 -14.47 4.37 -22.09
C GLU A 158 -15.57 3.58 -22.78
N ASP A 159 -16.79 4.07 -22.74
CA ASP A 159 -17.89 3.51 -23.52
C ASP A 159 -17.61 3.64 -25.03
N ASN A 160 -18.08 2.66 -25.80
CA ASN A 160 -18.23 2.75 -27.25
C ASN A 160 -19.58 2.21 -27.72
N ASP A 161 -19.98 2.52 -28.95
CA ASP A 161 -21.29 2.16 -29.51
C ASP A 161 -21.32 0.77 -30.19
N THR A 162 -20.41 -0.11 -29.82
CA THR A 162 -20.34 -1.49 -30.35
C THR A 162 -20.72 -2.50 -29.26
N ASN A 163 -20.78 -3.78 -29.56
CA ASN A 163 -20.86 -4.86 -28.56
C ASN A 163 -19.49 -5.51 -28.31
N THR A 164 -18.42 -4.70 -28.40
CA THR A 164 -17.05 -5.18 -28.33
C THR A 164 -16.23 -4.46 -27.27
N ILE A 165 -15.31 -5.21 -26.66
CA ILE A 165 -14.24 -4.69 -25.83
C ILE A 165 -12.98 -4.57 -26.70
N ASN A 166 -12.57 -3.34 -26.98
CA ASN A 166 -11.27 -3.02 -27.59
C ASN A 166 -10.26 -2.80 -26.48
N TRP A 167 -9.37 -3.76 -26.27
CA TRP A 167 -8.38 -3.72 -25.19
C TRP A 167 -7.00 -3.36 -25.71
N LYS A 168 -6.32 -2.41 -25.05
CA LYS A 168 -4.90 -2.08 -25.27
C LYS A 168 -4.14 -2.11 -23.96
N SER A 169 -2.93 -2.65 -23.97
CA SER A 169 -2.06 -2.63 -22.79
C SER A 169 -0.70 -2.04 -23.14
N TYR A 170 -0.27 -1.08 -22.33
CA TYR A 170 0.95 -0.33 -22.48
C TYR A 170 1.93 -0.63 -21.35
N ASP A 171 3.22 -0.57 -21.65
CA ASP A 171 4.29 -0.73 -20.67
C ASP A 171 4.69 0.61 -20.05
N GLU A 172 5.71 0.62 -19.19
CA GLU A 172 6.20 1.80 -18.49
C GLU A 172 6.77 2.90 -19.41
N LYS A 173 7.03 2.55 -20.68
CA LYS A 173 7.53 3.48 -21.70
C LYS A 173 6.41 3.97 -22.62
N GLY A 174 5.17 3.57 -22.37
CA GLY A 174 4.02 3.86 -23.24
C GLY A 174 4.00 3.01 -24.51
N THR A 175 4.77 1.92 -24.58
CA THR A 175 4.79 1.02 -25.74
C THR A 175 3.62 0.05 -25.64
N LEU A 176 2.84 -0.04 -26.71
CA LEU A 176 1.77 -1.05 -26.84
C LEU A 176 2.39 -2.45 -26.88
N TRP A 177 2.06 -3.30 -25.92
CA TRP A 177 2.57 -4.67 -25.85
C TRP A 177 1.50 -5.74 -26.01
N PHE A 178 0.22 -5.37 -25.91
CA PHE A 178 -0.91 -6.24 -26.17
C PHE A 178 -2.11 -5.45 -26.68
N GLU A 179 -2.78 -6.01 -27.68
CA GLU A 179 -4.04 -5.52 -28.21
C GLU A 179 -4.97 -6.71 -28.44
N GLY A 180 -6.25 -6.55 -28.09
CA GLY A 180 -7.27 -7.58 -28.27
C GLY A 180 -8.64 -6.97 -28.53
N ASN A 181 -9.43 -7.62 -29.37
CA ASN A 181 -10.84 -7.28 -29.58
C ASN A 181 -11.70 -8.49 -29.16
N PHE A 182 -12.64 -8.25 -28.25
CA PHE A 182 -13.49 -9.28 -27.66
C PHE A 182 -14.95 -8.93 -27.89
N VAL A 183 -15.69 -9.86 -28.49
CA VAL A 183 -17.15 -9.72 -28.62
C VAL A 183 -17.79 -10.28 -27.37
N PHE A 184 -18.77 -9.56 -26.82
CA PHE A 184 -19.65 -10.09 -25.80
C PHE A 184 -21.11 -9.94 -26.24
N ASN A 185 -21.93 -10.90 -25.87
CA ASN A 185 -23.37 -10.84 -26.05
C ASN A 185 -23.98 -11.02 -24.67
N ASN A 186 -24.96 -10.18 -24.31
CA ASN A 186 -25.83 -10.29 -23.12
C ASN A 186 -25.75 -11.69 -22.49
N ASP A 187 -24.79 -11.90 -21.59
CA ASP A 187 -24.50 -13.14 -20.81
C ASP A 187 -23.22 -13.96 -21.11
N GLN A 188 -22.44 -13.75 -22.18
CA GLN A 188 -21.11 -14.38 -22.38
C GLN A 188 -20.08 -13.48 -23.10
N VAL A 189 -18.82 -13.49 -22.67
CA VAL A 189 -17.64 -13.01 -23.41
C VAL A 189 -17.25 -14.13 -24.37
N LEU A 190 -17.64 -13.95 -25.63
CA LEU A 190 -17.86 -15.07 -26.53
C LEU A 190 -16.60 -15.57 -27.23
N LYS A 191 -15.67 -14.67 -27.57
CA LYS A 191 -14.41 -15.01 -28.27
C LYS A 191 -13.58 -13.76 -28.54
N GLN A 192 -12.27 -13.96 -28.66
CA GLN A 192 -11.39 -13.03 -29.36
C GLN A 192 -11.68 -13.09 -30.87
N VAL A 193 -11.70 -11.93 -31.55
CA VAL A 193 -12.01 -11.86 -32.99
C VAL A 193 -10.87 -12.39 -33.89
N LYS A 194 -9.64 -12.51 -33.36
CA LYS A 194 -8.47 -13.06 -34.07
C LYS A 194 -7.55 -13.85 -33.13
N ASP A 195 -7.18 -15.06 -33.54
CA ASP A 195 -6.13 -15.96 -33.03
C ASP A 195 -6.10 -16.31 -31.54
N ASP A 196 -5.91 -17.60 -31.25
CA ASP A 196 -5.73 -18.12 -29.89
C ASP A 196 -4.43 -17.57 -29.26
N ASN A 197 -4.57 -16.73 -28.23
CA ASN A 197 -3.46 -16.12 -27.51
C ASN A 197 -3.61 -16.38 -25.99
N PRO A 198 -2.59 -16.92 -25.30
CA PRO A 198 -2.62 -17.14 -23.85
C PRO A 198 -2.99 -15.90 -23.02
N ILE A 199 -2.58 -14.69 -23.45
CA ILE A 199 -2.92 -13.43 -22.76
C ILE A 199 -4.42 -13.15 -22.86
N SER A 200 -4.98 -13.31 -24.07
CA SER A 200 -6.41 -13.13 -24.33
C SER A 200 -7.26 -14.14 -23.58
N ASN A 201 -6.87 -15.42 -23.58
CA ASN A 201 -7.55 -16.47 -22.83
C ASN A 201 -7.56 -16.16 -21.33
N ARG A 202 -6.44 -15.65 -20.80
CA ARG A 202 -6.35 -15.25 -19.40
C ARG A 202 -7.23 -14.05 -19.09
N LEU A 203 -7.28 -13.05 -19.97
CA LEU A 203 -8.15 -11.90 -19.80
C LEU A 203 -9.63 -12.29 -19.83
N ILE A 204 -10.04 -13.12 -20.80
CA ILE A 204 -11.40 -13.68 -20.88
C ILE A 204 -11.75 -14.42 -19.58
N GLN A 205 -10.85 -15.27 -19.09
CA GLN A 205 -11.06 -15.98 -17.82
C GLN A 205 -11.32 -15.03 -16.64
N ILE A 206 -10.60 -13.91 -16.55
CA ILE A 206 -10.81 -12.91 -15.48
C ILE A 206 -12.16 -12.21 -15.64
N LEU A 207 -12.51 -11.78 -16.86
CA LEU A 207 -13.77 -11.09 -17.13
C LEU A 207 -14.98 -12.00 -16.86
N GLU A 208 -14.91 -13.27 -17.27
CA GLU A 208 -15.93 -14.28 -16.97
C GLU A 208 -16.04 -14.58 -15.47
N ALA A 209 -14.91 -14.68 -14.76
CA ALA A 209 -14.93 -14.85 -13.31
C ALA A 209 -15.54 -13.65 -12.58
N ALA A 210 -15.25 -12.42 -13.04
CA ALA A 210 -15.83 -11.20 -12.50
C ALA A 210 -17.35 -11.16 -12.75
N LYS A 211 -17.79 -11.56 -13.94
CA LYS A 211 -19.21 -11.70 -14.28
C LYS A 211 -19.92 -12.76 -13.43
N ALA A 212 -19.26 -13.89 -13.18
CA ALA A 212 -19.82 -14.92 -12.30
C ALA A 212 -19.99 -14.43 -10.85
N LEU A 213 -19.18 -13.47 -10.42
CA LEU A 213 -19.28 -12.82 -9.10
C LEU A 213 -20.31 -11.67 -9.10
N ASN A 214 -20.54 -10.99 -10.22
CA ASN A 214 -21.58 -9.99 -10.39
C ASN A 214 -22.25 -10.15 -11.78
N SER A 215 -23.46 -10.72 -11.78
CA SER A 215 -24.23 -10.97 -13.02
C SER A 215 -24.69 -9.71 -13.75
N GLY A 216 -24.62 -8.53 -13.11
CA GLY A 216 -24.84 -7.24 -13.75
C GLY A 216 -23.62 -6.73 -14.53
N PHE A 217 -22.43 -7.29 -14.30
CA PHE A 217 -21.22 -6.88 -14.99
C PHE A 217 -21.29 -7.23 -16.48
N LEU A 218 -20.99 -6.24 -17.34
CA LEU A 218 -21.12 -6.32 -18.80
C LEU A 218 -22.54 -6.64 -19.31
N LYS A 219 -23.58 -6.37 -18.50
CA LYS A 219 -24.97 -6.46 -18.93
C LYS A 219 -25.41 -5.13 -19.56
N THR A 220 -24.91 -4.87 -20.77
CA THR A 220 -25.14 -3.63 -21.53
C THR A 220 -25.14 -3.90 -23.03
N GLU A 221 -25.79 -3.03 -23.80
CA GLU A 221 -25.74 -3.03 -25.27
C GLU A 221 -24.55 -2.21 -25.82
N LYS A 222 -23.92 -1.39 -24.97
CA LYS A 222 -22.70 -0.66 -25.30
C LYS A 222 -21.46 -1.53 -25.14
N GLY A 223 -20.35 -1.11 -25.74
CA GLY A 223 -19.05 -1.76 -25.67
C GLY A 223 -18.05 -0.87 -24.96
N TYR A 224 -16.78 -1.30 -24.93
CA TYR A 224 -15.75 -0.61 -24.16
C TYR A 224 -14.44 -0.47 -24.91
N ASN A 225 -13.84 0.71 -24.89
CA ASN A 225 -12.43 0.91 -25.18
C ASN A 225 -11.68 0.91 -23.85
N ILE A 226 -10.84 -0.10 -23.65
CA ILE A 226 -10.11 -0.32 -22.41
C ILE A 226 -8.62 -0.17 -22.66
N SER A 227 -7.96 0.60 -21.79
CA SER A 227 -6.51 0.69 -21.78
C SER A 227 -5.93 0.39 -20.41
N THR A 228 -4.80 -0.32 -20.36
CA THR A 228 -4.00 -0.46 -19.14
C THR A 228 -2.61 0.13 -19.34
N HIS A 229 -2.05 0.75 -18.29
CA HIS A 229 -0.69 1.25 -18.30
C HIS A 229 0.02 0.79 -17.04
N LEU A 230 1.20 0.20 -17.21
CA LEU A 230 2.11 -0.12 -16.11
C LEU A 230 3.02 1.07 -15.84
N ASP A 231 3.32 1.35 -14.57
CA ASP A 231 4.34 2.34 -14.19
C ASP A 231 5.70 1.68 -13.89
N PHE A 232 5.81 0.37 -14.11
CA PHE A 232 7.02 -0.42 -13.86
C PHE A 232 7.26 -1.44 -14.97
N ASN A 233 8.51 -1.87 -15.09
CA ASN A 233 8.88 -2.88 -16.08
C ASN A 233 8.17 -4.21 -15.83
N ARG A 234 7.47 -4.74 -16.83
CA ARG A 234 6.68 -5.99 -16.73
C ARG A 234 7.49 -7.22 -16.29
N LYS A 235 8.82 -7.17 -16.36
CA LYS A 235 9.72 -8.26 -15.94
C LYS A 235 10.04 -8.24 -14.44
N TRP A 236 9.79 -7.14 -13.73
CA TRP A 236 10.21 -6.92 -12.35
C TRP A 236 9.44 -7.69 -11.26
N GLY A 237 8.41 -8.45 -11.61
CA GLY A 237 7.68 -9.26 -10.62
C GLY A 237 6.86 -8.45 -9.58
N LEU A 238 6.61 -7.16 -9.82
CA LEU A 238 5.86 -6.28 -8.91
C LEU A 238 4.33 -6.48 -8.93
N GLY A 239 3.84 -7.59 -9.50
CA GLY A 239 2.42 -7.98 -9.40
C GLY A 239 1.51 -7.49 -10.52
N THR A 240 1.94 -7.58 -11.79
CA THR A 240 1.11 -7.21 -12.96
C THR A 240 -0.25 -7.92 -12.99
N SER A 241 -0.31 -9.15 -12.48
CA SER A 241 -1.55 -9.93 -12.45
C SER A 241 -2.48 -9.46 -11.34
N SER A 242 -1.96 -9.23 -10.12
CA SER A 242 -2.77 -8.81 -8.97
C SER A 242 -3.30 -7.40 -9.15
N THR A 243 -2.51 -6.48 -9.71
CA THR A 243 -2.95 -5.12 -10.03
C THR A 243 -4.06 -5.11 -11.08
N LEU A 244 -3.94 -5.95 -12.12
CA LEU A 244 -5.00 -6.12 -13.13
C LEU A 244 -6.28 -6.70 -12.52
N VAL A 245 -6.16 -7.77 -11.72
CA VAL A 245 -7.29 -8.41 -11.04
C VAL A 245 -8.00 -7.41 -10.12
N ASN A 246 -7.25 -6.64 -9.31
CA ASN A 246 -7.85 -5.67 -8.42
C ASN A 246 -8.53 -4.51 -9.17
N ASN A 247 -7.95 -4.03 -10.27
CA ASN A 247 -8.60 -3.01 -11.11
C ASN A 247 -9.89 -3.53 -11.78
N ILE A 248 -9.89 -4.77 -12.29
CA ILE A 248 -11.10 -5.39 -12.86
C ILE A 248 -12.14 -5.65 -11.76
N ALA A 249 -11.72 -6.05 -10.56
CA ALA A 249 -12.63 -6.24 -9.43
C ALA A 249 -13.34 -4.93 -9.04
N GLN A 250 -12.61 -3.81 -9.05
CA GLN A 250 -13.20 -2.48 -8.84
C GLN A 250 -14.21 -2.12 -9.95
N TRP A 251 -13.83 -2.32 -11.21
CA TRP A 251 -14.72 -2.07 -12.35
C TRP A 251 -15.98 -2.93 -12.31
N ALA A 252 -15.84 -4.22 -12.00
CA ALA A 252 -16.96 -5.15 -11.89
C ALA A 252 -17.73 -5.03 -10.57
N ASN A 253 -17.26 -4.22 -9.63
CA ASN A 253 -17.81 -4.10 -8.28
C ASN A 253 -17.95 -5.46 -7.57
N VAL A 254 -16.86 -6.23 -7.53
CA VAL A 254 -16.77 -7.57 -6.88
C VAL A 254 -15.61 -7.62 -5.89
N ASP A 255 -15.63 -8.63 -5.02
CA ASP A 255 -14.51 -8.88 -4.10
C ASP A 255 -13.26 -9.36 -4.88
N ALA A 256 -12.16 -8.60 -4.74
CA ALA A 256 -10.91 -8.87 -5.45
C ALA A 256 -10.22 -10.17 -5.00
N TYR A 257 -10.37 -10.59 -3.74
CA TYR A 257 -9.83 -11.85 -3.25
C TYR A 257 -10.59 -13.05 -3.84
N MET A 258 -11.92 -12.94 -3.93
CA MET A 258 -12.73 -13.96 -4.61
C MET A 258 -12.39 -14.05 -6.10
N LEU A 259 -12.19 -12.91 -6.76
CA LEU A 259 -11.78 -12.88 -8.17
C LEU A 259 -10.39 -13.50 -8.36
N LEU A 260 -9.45 -13.19 -7.47
CA LEU A 260 -8.11 -13.80 -7.46
C LEU A 260 -8.21 -15.32 -7.33
N GLU A 261 -8.98 -15.82 -6.35
CA GLU A 261 -9.15 -17.25 -6.08
C GLU A 261 -9.69 -18.01 -7.30
N LYS A 262 -10.66 -17.42 -8.02
CA LYS A 262 -11.23 -18.01 -9.25
C LYS A 262 -10.29 -18.01 -10.46
N THR A 263 -9.16 -17.31 -10.41
CA THR A 263 -8.31 -17.04 -11.59
C THR A 263 -6.84 -17.44 -11.41
N PHE A 264 -6.07 -16.69 -10.60
CA PHE A 264 -4.64 -16.92 -10.36
C PHE A 264 -4.38 -17.72 -9.09
N GLY A 265 -5.28 -17.67 -8.12
CA GLY A 265 -5.04 -18.17 -6.78
C GLY A 265 -3.90 -17.42 -6.08
N GLY A 266 -3.28 -18.06 -5.09
CA GLY A 266 -2.23 -17.47 -4.25
C GLY A 266 -2.74 -17.16 -2.84
N SER A 267 -1.97 -16.40 -2.06
CA SER A 267 -2.39 -15.99 -0.72
C SER A 267 -3.23 -14.71 -0.71
N GLY A 268 -3.11 -13.85 -1.73
CA GLY A 268 -3.82 -12.57 -1.82
C GLY A 268 -3.12 -11.39 -1.13
N TYR A 269 -1.89 -11.55 -0.61
CA TYR A 269 -1.13 -10.41 -0.07
C TYR A 269 -0.88 -9.32 -1.11
N ASP A 270 -0.79 -9.71 -2.37
CA ASP A 270 -0.58 -8.84 -3.52
C ASP A 270 -1.83 -8.04 -3.88
N ILE A 271 -3.03 -8.60 -3.70
CA ILE A 271 -4.30 -7.85 -3.69
C ILE A 271 -4.32 -6.86 -2.51
N ALA A 272 -3.85 -7.28 -1.33
CA ALA A 272 -3.76 -6.38 -0.18
C ALA A 272 -2.84 -5.18 -0.50
N CYS A 273 -1.67 -5.41 -1.12
CA CYS A 273 -0.80 -4.33 -1.58
C CYS A 273 -1.47 -3.44 -2.63
N ALA A 274 -2.18 -4.02 -3.60
CA ALA A 274 -2.88 -3.27 -4.64
C ALA A 274 -3.92 -2.27 -4.08
N GLN A 275 -4.43 -2.52 -2.88
CA GLN A 275 -5.46 -1.71 -2.21
C GLN A 275 -4.92 -0.72 -1.17
N HIS A 276 -3.61 -0.73 -0.88
CA HIS A 276 -3.01 0.07 0.21
C HIS A 276 -1.81 0.89 -0.28
N ASN A 277 -1.55 2.04 0.35
CA ASN A 277 -0.42 2.93 -0.01
C ASN A 277 0.70 2.96 1.04
N LEU A 278 0.59 2.16 2.10
CA LEU A 278 1.55 2.11 3.19
C LEU A 278 1.89 0.65 3.52
N PRO A 279 3.03 0.38 4.18
CA PRO A 279 3.38 -0.96 4.61
C PRO A 279 2.23 -1.63 5.37
N ILE A 280 2.04 -2.93 5.12
CA ILE A 280 1.00 -3.73 5.74
C ILE A 280 1.58 -5.02 6.32
N THR A 281 0.94 -5.52 7.36
CA THR A 281 0.98 -6.94 7.70
C THR A 281 -0.19 -7.64 7.03
N PHE A 282 0.06 -8.83 6.51
CA PHE A 282 -0.93 -9.69 5.88
C PHE A 282 -0.88 -11.08 6.51
N GLN A 283 -2.04 -11.66 6.79
CA GLN A 283 -2.15 -13.01 7.33
C GLN A 283 -3.42 -13.69 6.81
N LEU A 284 -3.37 -15.02 6.60
CA LEU A 284 -4.55 -15.82 6.30
C LEU A 284 -5.07 -16.50 7.57
N GLU A 285 -6.28 -16.15 8.00
CA GLU A 285 -6.99 -16.87 9.06
C GLU A 285 -7.83 -18.01 8.47
N ASN A 286 -8.12 -19.06 9.24
CA ASN A 286 -8.97 -20.15 8.77
C ASN A 286 -10.45 -19.72 8.69
N PRO A 287 -11.20 -20.08 7.63
CA PRO A 287 -10.75 -20.74 6.38
C PRO A 287 -10.38 -19.71 5.30
N LYS A 288 -9.09 -19.36 5.19
CA LYS A 288 -8.49 -18.44 4.21
C LYS A 288 -9.05 -17.02 4.15
N ARG A 289 -9.45 -16.46 5.30
CA ARG A 289 -9.85 -15.06 5.40
C ARG A 289 -8.61 -14.17 5.44
N PRO A 290 -8.44 -13.19 4.53
CA PRO A 290 -7.34 -12.24 4.58
C PRO A 290 -7.53 -11.26 5.75
N LEU A 291 -6.53 -11.19 6.62
CA LEU A 291 -6.38 -10.16 7.64
C LEU A 291 -5.29 -9.20 7.18
N VAL A 292 -5.66 -7.93 7.00
CA VAL A 292 -4.75 -6.86 6.60
C VAL A 292 -4.72 -5.81 7.70
N SER A 293 -3.53 -5.44 8.15
CA SER A 293 -3.34 -4.39 9.16
C SER A 293 -2.17 -3.48 8.76
N PRO A 294 -2.26 -2.16 8.97
CA PRO A 294 -1.12 -1.27 8.76
C PRO A 294 0.10 -1.73 9.56
N ALA A 295 1.28 -1.64 8.95
CA ALA A 295 2.56 -1.89 9.60
C ALA A 295 3.33 -0.58 9.73
N ASP A 296 3.84 -0.27 10.93
CA ASP A 296 4.72 0.87 11.15
C ASP A 296 6.17 0.55 10.75
N PHE A 297 6.35 0.15 9.49
CA PHE A 297 7.66 -0.18 8.94
C PHE A 297 8.25 1.02 8.19
N ASN A 298 8.90 1.90 8.95
CA ASN A 298 9.65 3.03 8.43
C ASN A 298 11.03 3.09 9.12
N PRO A 299 11.93 2.14 8.82
CA PRO A 299 13.19 2.01 9.54
C PRO A 299 14.08 3.24 9.32
N SER A 300 14.81 3.64 10.37
CA SER A 300 15.77 4.75 10.35
C SER A 300 16.91 4.53 9.35
N PHE A 301 17.17 3.28 8.98
CA PHE A 301 18.19 2.85 8.03
C PHE A 301 17.64 2.59 6.62
N LYS A 302 16.44 3.07 6.26
CA LYS A 302 15.85 2.82 4.93
C LYS A 302 16.72 3.32 3.76
N ASP A 303 17.53 4.35 3.96
CA ASP A 303 18.48 4.85 2.96
C ASP A 303 19.65 3.87 2.68
N GLN A 304 19.74 2.81 3.49
CA GLN A 304 20.70 1.72 3.36
C GLN A 304 20.06 0.45 2.78
N LEU A 305 18.82 0.54 2.28
CA LEU A 305 18.08 -0.56 1.69
C LEU A 305 17.93 -0.35 0.17
N TYR A 306 18.18 -1.40 -0.60
CA TYR A 306 18.16 -1.39 -2.06
C TYR A 306 17.43 -2.61 -2.60
N PHE A 307 16.64 -2.43 -3.65
CA PHE A 307 16.01 -3.49 -4.42
C PHE A 307 16.83 -3.76 -5.68
N VAL A 308 17.36 -4.97 -5.81
CA VAL A 308 18.21 -5.38 -6.95
C VAL A 308 17.48 -6.40 -7.81
N TYR A 309 17.25 -6.10 -9.08
CA TYR A 309 16.60 -7.01 -10.00
C TYR A 309 17.60 -8.00 -10.60
N LEU A 310 17.33 -9.30 -10.46
CA LEU A 310 18.24 -10.38 -10.84
C LEU A 310 18.12 -10.83 -12.30
N ASN A 311 17.37 -10.10 -13.15
CA ASN A 311 17.13 -10.46 -14.56
C ASN A 311 16.50 -11.85 -14.79
N GLN A 312 16.02 -12.50 -13.74
CA GLN A 312 15.46 -13.84 -13.77
C GLN A 312 14.02 -13.77 -13.24
N LYS A 313 13.07 -13.59 -14.16
CA LYS A 313 11.66 -13.58 -13.77
C LYS A 313 11.23 -14.95 -13.27
N GLN A 314 10.70 -15.03 -12.06
CA GLN A 314 10.21 -16.29 -11.49
C GLN A 314 8.73 -16.48 -11.81
N ASN A 315 8.31 -17.73 -12.03
CA ASN A 315 6.90 -18.08 -12.12
C ASN A 315 6.37 -18.47 -10.73
N SER A 316 5.68 -17.54 -10.08
CA SER A 316 5.16 -17.77 -8.72
C SER A 316 4.17 -18.94 -8.64
N ARG A 317 3.49 -19.31 -9.74
CA ARG A 317 2.55 -20.44 -9.74
C ARG A 317 3.27 -21.76 -9.54
N ASP A 318 4.31 -22.00 -10.32
CA ASP A 318 5.08 -23.25 -10.28
C ASP A 318 5.75 -23.41 -8.91
N GLY A 319 6.27 -22.32 -8.33
CA GLY A 319 6.82 -22.31 -6.97
C GLY A 319 5.76 -22.66 -5.91
N ILE A 320 4.58 -22.03 -5.98
CA ILE A 320 3.47 -22.32 -5.06
C ILE A 320 2.96 -23.75 -5.20
N GLU A 321 2.86 -24.28 -6.43
CA GLU A 321 2.47 -25.66 -6.68
C GLU A 321 3.48 -26.64 -6.07
N ALA A 322 4.78 -26.43 -6.31
CA ALA A 322 5.84 -27.24 -5.72
C ALA A 322 5.82 -27.19 -4.19
N TYR A 323 5.56 -26.02 -3.61
CA TYR A 323 5.42 -25.85 -2.17
C TYR A 323 4.21 -26.59 -1.59
N LYS A 324 3.05 -26.51 -2.25
CA LYS A 324 1.81 -27.18 -1.82
C LYS A 324 1.90 -28.71 -1.88
N LEU A 325 2.81 -29.27 -2.67
CA LEU A 325 3.09 -30.71 -2.69
C LEU A 325 3.87 -31.18 -1.45
N GLN A 326 4.49 -30.26 -0.71
CA GLN A 326 5.13 -30.57 0.55
C GLN A 326 4.09 -30.70 1.68
N ASN A 327 4.47 -31.37 2.77
CA ASN A 327 3.62 -31.43 3.96
C ASN A 327 3.40 -30.02 4.53
N LYS A 328 2.23 -29.82 5.17
CA LYS A 328 1.91 -28.57 5.86
C LYS A 328 3.06 -28.19 6.80
N VAL A 329 3.45 -26.92 6.76
CA VAL A 329 4.50 -26.37 7.62
C VAL A 329 4.10 -26.50 9.10
N SER A 330 5.08 -26.82 9.94
CA SER A 330 4.86 -26.95 11.38
C SER A 330 4.48 -25.62 12.01
N GLU A 331 3.65 -25.66 13.05
CA GLU A 331 3.25 -24.47 13.81
C GLU A 331 4.46 -23.72 14.36
N SER A 332 5.53 -24.43 14.76
CA SER A 332 6.78 -23.82 15.20
C SER A 332 7.43 -22.93 14.12
N ILE A 333 7.42 -23.34 12.85
CA ILE A 333 7.98 -22.51 11.77
C ILE A 333 7.09 -21.29 11.53
N ILE A 334 5.77 -21.45 11.60
CA ILE A 334 4.82 -20.34 11.49
C ILE A 334 5.09 -19.32 12.61
N ASP A 335 5.27 -19.78 13.86
CA ASP A 335 5.55 -18.93 15.02
C ASP A 335 6.92 -18.24 14.93
N ASP A 336 7.94 -18.94 14.43
CA ASP A 336 9.26 -18.36 14.17
C ASP A 336 9.18 -17.23 13.13
N ILE A 337 8.47 -17.46 12.03
CA ILE A 337 8.27 -16.45 10.98
C ILE A 337 7.45 -15.27 11.52
N ASN A 338 6.39 -15.52 12.29
CA ASN A 338 5.60 -14.47 12.94
C ASN A 338 6.48 -13.59 13.84
N THR A 339 7.30 -14.23 14.67
CA THR A 339 8.21 -13.55 15.60
C THR A 339 9.25 -12.73 14.85
N ILE A 340 9.83 -13.28 13.78
CA ILE A 340 10.81 -12.58 12.94
C ILE A 340 10.16 -11.39 12.22
N THR A 341 8.95 -11.55 11.65
CA THR A 341 8.21 -10.46 10.99
C THR A 341 7.98 -9.30 11.95
N GLU A 342 7.49 -9.56 13.17
CA GLU A 342 7.28 -8.53 14.19
C GLU A 342 8.57 -7.84 14.63
N ALA A 343 9.66 -8.61 14.76
CA ALA A 343 10.97 -8.08 15.12
C ALA A 343 11.57 -7.22 14.01
N ILE A 344 11.37 -7.60 12.74
CA ILE A 344 11.82 -6.83 11.56
C ILE A 344 11.11 -5.48 11.52
N ILE A 345 9.79 -5.46 11.75
CA ILE A 345 9.01 -4.22 11.73
C ILE A 345 9.55 -3.22 12.76
N LYS A 346 10.02 -3.71 13.91
CA LYS A 346 10.46 -2.89 15.04
C LYS A 346 12.00 -2.74 15.13
N ALA A 347 12.74 -3.21 14.13
CA ALA A 347 14.20 -3.21 14.18
C ALA A 347 14.74 -1.76 14.25
N PRO A 348 15.50 -1.38 15.29
CA PRO A 348 15.98 0.00 15.45
C PRO A 348 17.26 0.28 14.66
N LEU A 349 18.05 -0.75 14.38
CA LEU A 349 19.38 -0.68 13.77
C LEU A 349 19.46 -1.59 12.55
N LEU A 350 20.29 -1.19 11.57
CA LEU A 350 20.54 -1.99 10.37
C LEU A 350 21.05 -3.40 10.73
N SER A 351 21.97 -3.51 11.70
CA SER A 351 22.54 -4.80 12.12
C SER A 351 21.49 -5.76 12.70
N ASP A 352 20.48 -5.24 13.40
CA ASP A 352 19.37 -6.07 13.89
C ASP A 352 18.52 -6.57 12.73
N PHE A 353 18.22 -5.69 11.78
CA PHE A 353 17.50 -6.04 10.57
C PHE A 353 18.24 -7.10 9.76
N GLU A 354 19.53 -6.91 9.47
CA GLU A 354 20.40 -7.85 8.75
C GLU A 354 20.40 -9.25 9.38
N ARG A 355 20.55 -9.31 10.72
CA ARG A 355 20.49 -10.56 11.47
C ARG A 355 19.12 -11.24 11.34
N LEU A 356 18.03 -10.47 11.39
CA LEU A 356 16.67 -11.00 11.30
C LEU A 356 16.32 -11.48 9.89
N ILE A 357 16.67 -10.73 8.84
CA ILE A 357 16.47 -11.18 7.46
C ILE A 357 17.34 -12.38 7.14
N GLY A 358 18.56 -12.48 7.69
CA GLY A 358 19.38 -13.68 7.56
C GLY A 358 18.77 -14.91 8.24
N LYS A 359 18.16 -14.75 9.42
CA LYS A 359 17.40 -15.83 10.07
C LYS A 359 16.18 -16.24 9.24
N HIS A 360 15.43 -15.26 8.74
CA HIS A 360 14.29 -15.48 7.85
C HIS A 360 14.71 -16.27 6.60
N GLU A 361 15.76 -15.80 5.92
CA GLU A 361 16.28 -16.40 4.69
C GLU A 361 16.68 -17.87 4.91
N ASN A 362 17.36 -18.17 6.03
CA ASN A 362 17.77 -19.53 6.39
C ASN A 362 16.58 -20.47 6.70
N ILE A 363 15.46 -19.96 7.21
CA ILE A 363 14.26 -20.78 7.44
C ILE A 363 13.62 -21.13 6.11
N ILE A 364 13.40 -20.14 5.24
CA ILE A 364 12.78 -20.36 3.93
C ILE A 364 13.67 -21.22 3.04
N SER A 365 14.99 -21.03 3.07
CA SER A 365 15.94 -21.83 2.28
C SER A 365 15.86 -23.32 2.61
N LYS A 366 15.77 -23.66 3.90
CA LYS A 366 15.60 -25.04 4.38
C LYS A 366 14.25 -25.62 3.98
N LEU A 367 13.19 -24.81 4.08
CA LEU A 367 11.84 -25.21 3.72
C LEU A 367 11.73 -25.53 2.22
N LEU A 368 12.33 -24.70 1.37
CA LEU A 368 12.31 -24.89 -0.08
C LEU A 368 13.39 -25.86 -0.58
N ASN A 369 14.31 -26.29 0.29
CA ASN A 369 15.51 -27.02 -0.07
C ASN A 369 16.31 -26.32 -1.19
N GLN A 370 16.51 -25.01 -1.02
CA GLN A 370 17.25 -24.15 -1.96
C GLN A 370 18.36 -23.41 -1.24
N GLU A 371 19.45 -23.13 -1.96
CA GLU A 371 20.53 -22.29 -1.45
C GLU A 371 20.10 -20.80 -1.44
N PRO A 372 20.36 -20.04 -0.37
CA PRO A 372 20.13 -18.60 -0.35
C PRO A 372 20.84 -17.88 -1.50
N ILE A 373 20.19 -16.87 -2.08
CA ILE A 373 20.73 -16.11 -3.21
C ILE A 373 22.08 -15.46 -2.89
N LYS A 374 22.27 -14.99 -1.64
CA LYS A 374 23.55 -14.46 -1.20
C LYS A 374 24.68 -15.47 -1.40
N SER A 375 24.51 -16.69 -0.91
CA SER A 375 25.54 -17.73 -1.01
C SER A 375 25.82 -18.11 -2.47
N LYS A 376 24.78 -18.17 -3.29
CA LYS A 376 24.86 -18.58 -4.70
C LYS A 376 25.56 -17.55 -5.61
N PHE A 377 25.28 -16.26 -5.44
CA PHE A 377 25.72 -15.22 -6.40
C PHE A 377 26.56 -14.09 -5.79
N PHE A 378 26.52 -13.91 -4.46
CA PHE A 378 26.99 -12.71 -3.78
C PHE A 378 27.70 -13.03 -2.46
N SER A 379 28.47 -14.11 -2.41
CA SER A 379 29.12 -14.60 -1.20
C SER A 379 30.16 -13.61 -0.64
N ASP A 380 30.72 -12.77 -1.50
CA ASP A 380 31.65 -11.67 -1.26
C ASP A 380 30.98 -10.33 -0.92
N TYR A 381 29.64 -10.24 -0.92
CA TYR A 381 28.94 -8.99 -0.64
C TYR A 381 28.95 -8.62 0.85
N ASP A 382 29.47 -7.42 1.15
CA ASP A 382 29.51 -6.82 2.48
C ASP A 382 28.17 -6.13 2.81
N GLY A 383 27.18 -6.97 3.10
CA GLY A 383 25.81 -6.62 3.47
C GLY A 383 24.93 -7.86 3.51
N ALA A 384 23.68 -7.73 3.94
CA ALA A 384 22.69 -8.80 3.85
C ALA A 384 21.97 -8.76 2.50
N ILE A 385 21.59 -9.94 2.00
CA ILE A 385 20.75 -10.09 0.81
C ILE A 385 19.64 -11.06 1.17
N LYS A 386 18.42 -10.68 0.81
CA LYS A 386 17.20 -11.45 1.02
C LYS A 386 16.41 -11.58 -0.27
N SER A 387 15.99 -12.80 -0.59
CA SER A 387 15.07 -13.09 -1.68
C SER A 387 13.67 -12.56 -1.37
N LEU A 388 12.98 -12.02 -2.38
CA LEU A 388 11.61 -11.51 -2.24
C LEU A 388 10.62 -12.34 -3.07
N GLY A 389 9.39 -12.48 -2.57
CA GLY A 389 8.30 -13.11 -3.32
C GLY A 389 8.52 -14.60 -3.59
N ALA A 390 8.58 -15.00 -4.87
CA ALA A 390 8.66 -16.41 -5.26
C ALA A 390 10.03 -17.06 -5.00
N TRP A 391 11.00 -16.31 -4.48
CA TRP A 391 12.37 -16.77 -4.20
C TRP A 391 13.19 -17.18 -5.43
N GLY A 392 14.50 -16.97 -5.38
CA GLY A 392 15.41 -17.43 -6.44
C GLY A 392 15.49 -16.57 -7.70
N GLY A 393 14.83 -15.41 -7.75
CA GLY A 393 14.86 -14.45 -8.87
C GLY A 393 14.07 -13.18 -8.56
N ASP A 394 13.54 -12.52 -9.59
CA ASP A 394 12.90 -11.20 -9.52
C ASP A 394 13.78 -10.17 -8.79
N PHE A 395 13.28 -9.54 -7.73
CA PHE A 395 14.02 -8.63 -6.88
C PHE A 395 14.56 -9.34 -5.64
N VAL A 396 15.74 -8.93 -5.20
CA VAL A 396 16.24 -9.13 -3.84
C VAL A 396 16.27 -7.81 -3.09
N LEU A 397 16.15 -7.87 -1.77
CA LEU A 397 16.47 -6.77 -0.88
C LEU A 397 17.94 -6.90 -0.45
N ALA A 398 18.74 -5.89 -0.73
CA ALA A 398 20.12 -5.77 -0.30
C ALA A 398 20.27 -4.64 0.73
N THR A 399 21.10 -4.86 1.75
CA THR A 399 21.55 -3.79 2.64
C THR A 399 22.91 -3.27 2.20
N SER A 400 23.16 -1.97 2.37
CA SER A 400 24.49 -1.40 2.15
C SER A 400 24.65 -0.04 2.82
N LYS A 401 25.84 0.22 3.38
CA LYS A 401 26.17 1.54 3.95
C LYS A 401 26.45 2.60 2.88
N ALA A 402 26.85 2.18 1.68
CA ALA A 402 27.10 3.03 0.53
C ALA A 402 26.22 2.58 -0.64
N ASN A 403 26.21 3.31 -1.75
CA ASN A 403 25.48 2.86 -2.93
C ASN A 403 26.12 1.58 -3.50
N PRO A 404 25.39 0.43 -3.58
CA PRO A 404 25.96 -0.83 -4.03
C PRO A 404 25.89 -1.04 -5.55
N SER A 405 25.48 -0.03 -6.33
CA SER A 405 25.32 -0.14 -7.79
C SER A 405 26.55 -0.70 -8.49
N ASP A 406 27.76 -0.19 -8.20
CA ASP A 406 28.98 -0.66 -8.88
C ASP A 406 29.23 -2.15 -8.67
N TYR A 407 28.97 -2.65 -7.46
CA TYR A 407 29.09 -4.07 -7.13
C TYR A 407 28.10 -4.91 -7.96
N PHE A 408 26.82 -4.56 -7.96
CA PHE A 408 25.79 -5.33 -8.67
C PHE A 408 25.93 -5.21 -10.20
N ASN A 409 26.28 -4.03 -10.71
CA ASN A 409 26.55 -3.78 -12.13
C ASN A 409 27.72 -4.63 -12.62
N SER A 410 28.79 -4.76 -11.83
CA SER A 410 29.95 -5.60 -12.18
C SER A 410 29.59 -7.09 -12.32
N LYS A 411 28.46 -7.51 -11.73
CA LYS A 411 27.91 -8.88 -11.79
C LYS A 411 26.75 -9.01 -12.79
N GLY A 412 26.47 -7.97 -13.58
CA GLY A 412 25.43 -7.97 -14.62
C GLY A 412 24.02 -7.65 -14.13
N PHE A 413 23.87 -7.10 -12.92
CA PHE A 413 22.59 -6.70 -12.34
C PHE A 413 22.47 -5.17 -12.29
N GLU A 414 22.04 -4.59 -13.41
CA GLU A 414 22.07 -3.13 -13.63
C GLU A 414 20.95 -2.35 -12.93
N THR A 415 19.87 -3.03 -12.55
CA THR A 415 18.72 -2.38 -11.92
C THR A 415 18.85 -2.47 -10.40
N VAL A 416 19.37 -1.39 -9.81
CA VAL A 416 19.50 -1.21 -8.35
C VAL A 416 18.69 0.02 -7.95
N ILE A 417 17.62 -0.19 -7.19
CA ILE A 417 16.64 0.84 -6.85
C ILE A 417 16.70 1.11 -5.34
N PRO A 418 17.02 2.33 -4.89
CA PRO A 418 16.93 2.71 -3.49
C PRO A 418 15.53 2.48 -2.92
N TYR A 419 15.43 2.17 -1.63
CA TYR A 419 14.15 1.91 -0.96
C TYR A 419 13.12 3.03 -1.18
N ASN A 420 13.54 4.29 -0.98
CA ASN A 420 12.67 5.45 -1.13
C ASN A 420 12.18 5.67 -2.57
N ASP A 421 12.80 5.06 -3.58
CA ASP A 421 12.35 5.18 -4.96
C ASP A 421 11.30 4.11 -5.31
N MET A 422 11.29 3.00 -4.57
CA MET A 422 10.38 1.87 -4.79
C MET A 422 9.11 1.94 -3.94
N VAL A 423 9.20 2.41 -2.69
CA VAL A 423 8.10 2.42 -1.71
C VAL A 423 7.92 3.81 -1.06
N PHE A 424 6.72 4.06 -0.51
CA PHE A 424 6.27 5.35 0.03
C PHE A 424 7.09 5.91 1.19
#